data_AF-A0A1X1UFU9-F1
#
_entry.id   AF-A0A1X1UFU9-F1
#
_cell.length_a   1.000
_cell.length_b   1.000
_cell.length_c   1.000
_cell.angle_alpha   90.00
_cell.angle_beta   90.00
_cell.angle_gamma   90.00
#
_symmetry.space_group_name_H-M   'P 1'
#
loop_
_entity.id
_entity.type
_entity.pdbx_description
1 polymer ?
#
loop_
_entity_poly.entity_id
_entity_poly.type
_entity_poly.pdbx_seq_one_letter_code
_entity_poly.pdbx_strand_id
1 'polypeptide(L)'
;MASAQQIVVIGAGVSGLTSALCLAEAGWRVRVWTASMPRQTTSVVAGAVWAPPRPAERATKTLAWTEYSLKVFRELAADPDSGVQLAPALSVGELTATEAMSSAAELIPELRPASPADLPQGYRVGFRATIPMIDMPHYLDYLTQRLAAAGCEIEEHPVQSLAEAADAAPIVINCSGLGARALVGDDTVRPLFGQHVVLANPGLRQLFLEITPNPEWICYFPHPHRVVCGGISIPDRWDTTAEPDITDRILARCRRIEPRLAEAEVIETITGLRPDRPSVRREAEPLGRARCIHNYGHGGNGVTLSWGCARDVVRLVSLDR
;
A
#
# COMPACT_ATOMS: atom_id res chain seq x y z
N MET A 1 -9.98 27.32 -27.66
CA MET A 1 -8.65 26.81 -27.22
C MET A 1 -8.92 25.64 -26.32
N ALA A 2 -8.68 24.40 -26.78
CA ALA A 2 -8.76 23.22 -25.92
C ALA A 2 -7.81 23.47 -24.75
N SER A 3 -8.34 23.47 -23.52
CA SER A 3 -7.52 23.84 -22.37
C SER A 3 -6.44 22.78 -22.15
N ALA A 4 -5.18 23.17 -22.30
CA ALA A 4 -4.04 22.28 -22.18
C ALA A 4 -4.08 21.48 -20.87
N GLN A 5 -3.73 20.19 -20.97
CA GLN A 5 -3.53 19.31 -19.81
C GLN A 5 -2.54 19.97 -18.84
N GLN A 6 -2.88 20.03 -17.55
CA GLN A 6 -2.03 20.70 -16.55
C GLN A 6 -1.08 19.71 -15.88
N ILE A 7 -1.56 18.50 -15.60
CA ILE A 7 -0.80 17.49 -14.87
C ILE A 7 -0.94 16.12 -15.55
N VAL A 8 0.19 15.43 -15.72
CA VAL A 8 0.23 13.99 -16.01
C VAL A 8 0.75 13.25 -14.79
N VAL A 9 0.01 12.24 -14.32
CA VAL A 9 0.44 11.32 -13.26
C VAL A 9 0.87 10.01 -13.91
N ILE A 10 2.10 9.58 -13.67
CA ILE A 10 2.64 8.32 -14.19
C ILE A 10 2.46 7.23 -13.15
N GLY A 11 1.67 6.21 -13.48
CA GLY A 11 1.38 5.04 -12.65
C GLY A 11 -0.04 5.03 -12.10
N ALA A 12 -0.71 3.88 -12.21
CA ALA A 12 -2.09 3.66 -11.74
C ALA A 12 -2.17 2.70 -10.53
N GLY A 13 -1.07 2.57 -9.77
CA GLY A 13 -1.11 1.95 -8.44
C GLY A 13 -1.68 2.91 -7.39
N VAL A 14 -1.78 2.47 -6.13
CA VAL A 14 -2.39 3.27 -5.05
C VAL A 14 -1.79 4.67 -4.92
N SER A 15 -0.46 4.81 -5.02
CA SER A 15 0.20 6.11 -4.94
C SER A 15 -0.21 7.04 -6.09
N GLY A 16 -0.35 6.51 -7.30
CA GLY A 16 -0.75 7.28 -8.47
C GLY A 16 -2.22 7.67 -8.45
N LEU A 17 -3.12 6.71 -8.19
CA LEU A 17 -4.56 6.97 -8.14
C LEU A 17 -4.92 7.96 -7.03
N THR A 18 -4.36 7.79 -5.83
CA THR A 18 -4.63 8.71 -4.71
C THR A 18 -4.04 10.11 -4.98
N SER A 19 -2.83 10.22 -5.54
CA SER A 19 -2.28 11.52 -5.96
C SER A 19 -3.13 12.20 -7.03
N ALA A 20 -3.56 11.46 -8.06
CA ALA A 20 -4.40 12.00 -9.12
C ALA A 20 -5.75 12.51 -8.57
N LEU A 21 -6.36 11.75 -7.65
CA LEU A 21 -7.65 12.08 -7.06
C LEU A 21 -7.55 13.35 -6.20
N CYS A 22 -6.56 13.43 -5.31
CA CYS A 22 -6.35 14.62 -4.50
C CYS A 22 -6.07 15.87 -5.35
N LEU A 23 -5.35 15.73 -6.47
CA LEU A 23 -5.09 16.84 -7.40
C LEU A 23 -6.36 17.26 -8.13
N ALA A 24 -7.16 16.31 -8.61
CA ALA A 24 -8.44 16.58 -9.26
C ALA A 24 -9.42 17.29 -8.32
N GLU A 25 -9.53 16.82 -7.08
CA GLU A 25 -10.34 17.45 -6.03
C GLU A 25 -9.84 18.85 -5.64
N ALA A 26 -8.55 19.12 -5.79
CA ALA A 26 -7.96 20.45 -5.66
C ALA A 26 -8.17 21.34 -6.91
N GLY A 27 -8.91 20.87 -7.91
CA GLY A 27 -9.29 21.63 -9.10
C GLY A 27 -8.26 21.61 -10.23
N TRP A 28 -7.27 20.72 -10.19
CA TRP A 28 -6.31 20.53 -11.29
C TRP A 28 -6.89 19.63 -12.38
N ARG A 29 -6.53 19.90 -13.64
CA ARG A 29 -6.78 18.95 -14.73
C ARG A 29 -5.70 17.88 -14.76
N VAL A 30 -6.10 16.65 -14.47
CA VAL A 30 -5.20 15.50 -14.30
C VAL A 30 -5.54 14.39 -15.29
N ARG A 31 -4.49 13.77 -15.85
CA ARG A 31 -4.56 12.55 -16.64
C ARG A 31 -3.58 11.55 -16.04
N VAL A 32 -3.98 10.29 -15.97
CA VAL A 32 -3.13 9.20 -15.48
C VAL A 32 -2.63 8.40 -16.68
N TRP A 33 -1.32 8.30 -16.82
CA TRP A 33 -0.66 7.43 -17.79
C TRP A 33 -0.08 6.22 -17.08
N THR A 34 -0.34 5.03 -17.60
CA THR A 34 0.15 3.82 -16.96
C THR A 34 0.53 2.73 -17.95
N ALA A 35 1.53 1.92 -17.58
CA ALA A 35 1.88 0.72 -18.34
C ALA A 35 1.01 -0.50 -17.99
N SER A 36 0.23 -0.44 -16.90
CA SER A 36 -0.65 -1.53 -16.49
C SER A 36 -1.85 -0.94 -15.77
N MET A 37 -3.06 -1.38 -16.15
CA MET A 37 -4.30 -0.89 -15.56
C MET A 37 -4.35 -1.20 -14.05
N PRO A 38 -5.15 -0.46 -13.24
CA PRO A 38 -5.15 -0.59 -11.78
C PRO A 38 -5.16 -2.03 -11.23
N ARG A 39 -5.96 -2.91 -11.83
CA ARG A 39 -6.09 -4.33 -11.47
C ARG A 39 -4.91 -5.23 -11.86
N GLN A 40 -3.90 -4.68 -12.53
CA GLN A 40 -2.68 -5.37 -12.96
C GLN A 40 -1.43 -4.81 -12.24
N THR A 41 -1.61 -3.88 -11.29
CA THR A 41 -0.51 -3.26 -10.56
C THR A 41 -0.13 -4.04 -9.30
N THR A 42 1.09 -3.83 -8.77
CA THR A 42 1.49 -4.36 -7.44
C THR A 42 0.49 -4.01 -6.33
N SER A 43 -0.24 -2.90 -6.45
CA SER A 43 -1.21 -2.50 -5.42
C SER A 43 -2.37 -3.49 -5.29
N VAL A 44 -2.81 -4.15 -6.37
CA VAL A 44 -3.98 -5.04 -6.36
C VAL A 44 -3.77 -6.28 -5.48
N VAL A 45 -2.52 -6.74 -5.37
CA VAL A 45 -2.13 -7.95 -4.64
C VAL A 45 -1.66 -7.69 -3.20
N ALA A 46 -1.71 -6.43 -2.75
CA ALA A 46 -1.33 -6.07 -1.38
C ALA A 46 -2.36 -6.59 -0.36
N GLY A 47 -1.92 -6.75 0.90
CA GLY A 47 -2.71 -7.35 1.98
C GLY A 47 -4.12 -6.76 2.15
N ALA A 48 -4.32 -5.46 2.36
CA ALA A 48 -3.42 -4.48 2.97
C ALA A 48 -4.02 -4.00 4.29
N VAL A 49 -3.16 -3.67 5.25
CA VAL A 49 -3.56 -3.17 6.57
C VAL A 49 -2.82 -1.88 6.83
N TRP A 50 -3.53 -0.87 7.34
CA TRP A 50 -2.88 0.32 7.84
C TRP A 50 -2.15 -0.04 9.14
N ALA A 51 -0.84 0.14 9.12
CA ALA A 51 0.01 0.02 10.29
C ALA A 51 1.23 0.95 10.10
N PRO A 52 1.74 1.58 11.17
CA PRO A 52 2.92 2.41 11.05
C PRO A 52 4.12 1.64 10.46
N PRO A 53 4.91 2.26 9.56
CA PRO A 53 6.07 1.60 8.98
C PRO A 53 7.10 1.16 10.03
N ARG A 54 7.80 0.07 9.75
CA ARG A 54 8.96 -0.38 10.52
C ARG A 54 10.23 -0.37 9.67
N PRO A 55 11.42 -0.23 10.28
CA PRO A 55 11.69 0.00 11.71
C PRO A 55 11.28 1.41 12.18
N ALA A 56 11.39 1.68 13.48
CA ALA A 56 10.98 2.95 14.10
C ALA A 56 11.52 4.21 13.40
N GLU A 57 12.74 4.19 12.86
CA GLU A 57 13.29 5.31 12.08
C GLU A 57 12.42 5.67 10.86
N ARG A 58 11.94 4.65 10.13
CA ARG A 58 11.04 4.84 8.99
C ARG A 58 9.69 5.36 9.47
N ALA A 59 9.20 4.89 10.61
CA ALA A 59 7.98 5.40 11.24
C ALA A 59 8.08 6.90 11.53
N THR A 60 9.16 7.34 12.18
CA THR A 60 9.41 8.75 12.51
C THR A 60 9.45 9.63 11.26
N LYS A 61 10.17 9.21 10.21
CA LYS A 61 10.28 9.94 8.94
C LYS A 61 8.95 10.06 8.18
N THR A 62 7.98 9.21 8.47
CA THR A 62 6.71 9.12 7.75
C THR A 62 5.48 9.36 8.63
N LEU A 63 5.69 9.85 9.86
CA LEU A 63 4.65 9.96 10.89
C LEU A 63 3.46 10.81 10.41
N ALA A 64 3.71 11.99 9.86
CA ALA A 64 2.67 12.90 9.38
C ALA A 64 1.85 12.31 8.20
N TRP A 65 2.47 11.48 7.36
CA TRP A 65 1.75 10.79 6.27
C TRP A 65 0.92 9.64 6.80
N THR A 66 1.47 8.90 7.76
CA THR A 66 0.82 7.78 8.43
C THR A 66 -0.44 8.24 9.18
N GLU A 67 -0.33 9.31 9.96
CA GLU A 67 -1.44 9.94 10.70
C GLU A 67 -2.53 10.46 9.76
N TYR A 68 -2.15 11.21 8.72
CA TYR A 68 -3.15 11.75 7.78
C TYR A 68 -3.90 10.63 7.05
N SER A 69 -3.18 9.58 6.63
CA SER A 69 -3.81 8.44 5.97
C SER A 69 -4.74 7.67 6.90
N LEU A 70 -4.40 7.53 8.19
CA LEU A 70 -5.30 6.94 9.19
C LEU A 70 -6.62 7.70 9.25
N LYS A 71 -6.56 9.04 9.31
CA LYS A 71 -7.76 9.87 9.33
C LYS A 71 -8.64 9.59 8.11
N VAL A 72 -8.06 9.62 6.91
CA VAL A 72 -8.83 9.38 5.68
C VAL A 72 -9.39 7.96 5.63
N PHE A 73 -8.62 6.94 6.01
CA PHE A 73 -9.12 5.56 6.03
C PHE A 73 -10.25 5.35 7.05
N ARG A 74 -10.27 6.08 8.17
CA ARG A 74 -11.39 6.06 9.11
C ARG A 74 -12.66 6.69 8.53
N GLU A 75 -12.51 7.75 7.73
CA GLU A 75 -13.62 8.37 7.01
C GLU A 75 -14.13 7.43 5.91
N LEU A 76 -13.24 6.83 5.13
CA LEU A 76 -13.59 5.86 4.09
C LEU A 76 -14.26 4.60 4.64
N ALA A 77 -13.91 4.16 5.86
CA ALA A 77 -14.57 3.02 6.49
C ALA A 77 -16.08 3.23 6.76
N ALA A 78 -16.58 4.47 6.67
CA ALA A 78 -18.01 4.76 6.72
C ALA A 78 -18.71 4.62 5.35
N ASP A 79 -17.93 4.52 4.26
CA ASP A 79 -18.40 4.33 2.90
C ASP A 79 -18.32 2.83 2.55
N PRO A 80 -19.46 2.13 2.40
CA PRO A 80 -19.48 0.69 2.17
C PRO A 80 -18.88 0.29 0.81
N ASP A 81 -18.81 1.22 -0.14
CA ASP A 81 -18.26 0.98 -1.49
C ASP A 81 -16.74 1.27 -1.55
N SER A 82 -16.13 1.69 -0.45
CA SER A 82 -14.69 1.98 -0.41
C SER A 82 -13.82 0.72 -0.33
N GLY A 83 -14.36 -0.41 0.14
CA GLY A 83 -13.55 -1.59 0.46
C GLY A 83 -12.63 -1.42 1.68
N VAL A 84 -12.77 -0.32 2.43
CA VAL A 84 -12.06 -0.08 3.69
C VAL A 84 -12.96 -0.49 4.85
N GLN A 85 -12.42 -1.26 5.79
CA GLN A 85 -13.12 -1.64 7.02
C GLN A 85 -12.22 -1.45 8.24
N LEU A 86 -12.82 -1.06 9.37
CA LEU A 86 -12.13 -1.10 10.66
C LEU A 86 -12.19 -2.52 11.22
N ALA A 87 -11.06 -3.20 11.24
CA ALA A 87 -10.97 -4.59 11.63
C ALA A 87 -10.29 -4.73 13.01
N PRO A 88 -10.85 -5.57 13.91
CA PRO A 88 -10.14 -6.00 15.11
C PRO A 88 -8.84 -6.70 14.71
N ALA A 89 -7.74 -6.32 15.34
CA ALA A 89 -6.42 -6.87 15.08
C ALA A 89 -5.85 -7.55 16.31
N LEU A 90 -5.21 -8.70 16.10
CA LEU A 90 -4.28 -9.30 17.05
C LEU A 90 -2.89 -9.30 16.42
N SER A 91 -2.00 -8.45 16.93
CA SER A 91 -0.58 -8.48 16.59
C SER A 91 0.18 -9.25 17.65
N VAL A 92 1.06 -10.17 17.28
CA VAL A 92 1.87 -10.96 18.22
C VAL A 92 3.34 -10.92 17.82
N GLY A 93 4.23 -11.24 18.76
CA GLY A 93 5.66 -11.35 18.47
C GLY A 93 6.49 -10.28 19.16
N GLU A 94 7.65 -9.99 18.59
CA GLU A 94 8.68 -9.16 19.22
C GLU A 94 8.47 -7.69 18.85
N LEU A 95 7.71 -6.97 19.66
CA LEU A 95 7.72 -5.51 19.61
C LEU A 95 8.92 -5.02 20.44
N THR A 96 9.86 -4.30 19.83
CA THR A 96 10.95 -3.71 20.62
C THR A 96 10.39 -2.63 21.56
N ALA A 97 11.04 -2.40 22.71
CA ALA A 97 10.62 -1.35 23.64
C ALA A 97 10.56 0.03 22.95
N THR A 98 11.50 0.31 22.04
CA THR A 98 11.53 1.54 21.23
C THR A 98 10.30 1.66 20.32
N GLU A 99 9.87 0.58 19.67
CA GLU A 99 8.67 0.59 18.83
C GLU A 99 7.41 0.75 19.67
N ALA A 100 7.33 0.08 20.82
CA ALA A 100 6.22 0.17 21.76
C ALA A 100 6.00 1.59 22.30
N MET A 101 7.08 2.35 22.48
CA MET A 101 7.07 3.72 23.02
C MET A 101 7.13 4.80 21.93
N SER A 102 7.02 4.43 20.66
CA SER A 102 7.12 5.39 19.55
C SER A 102 5.83 6.21 19.37
N SER A 103 5.94 7.47 18.94
CA SER A 103 4.78 8.29 18.55
C SER A 103 3.95 7.65 17.43
N ALA A 104 4.57 6.78 16.64
CA ALA A 104 3.87 5.97 15.65
C ALA A 104 2.94 4.92 16.27
N ALA A 105 3.31 4.33 17.41
CA ALA A 105 2.44 3.41 18.15
C ALA A 105 1.25 4.14 18.79
N GLU A 106 1.43 5.40 19.22
CA GLU A 106 0.35 6.25 19.77
C GLU A 106 -0.76 6.53 18.74
N LEU A 107 -0.46 6.46 17.44
CA LEU A 107 -1.46 6.59 16.37
C LEU A 107 -2.41 5.38 16.28
N ILE A 108 -2.02 4.22 16.82
CA ILE A 108 -2.79 2.98 16.65
C ILE A 108 -4.05 3.05 17.54
N PRO A 109 -5.26 3.07 16.95
CA PRO A 109 -6.48 3.22 17.74
C PRO A 109 -6.71 2.03 18.68
N GLU A 110 -7.09 2.35 19.92
CA GLU A 110 -7.42 1.35 20.96
C GLU A 110 -6.30 0.34 21.22
N LEU A 111 -5.04 0.72 20.95
CA LEU A 111 -3.89 -0.14 21.19
C LEU A 111 -3.79 -0.51 22.67
N ARG A 112 -3.84 -1.81 22.94
CA ARG A 112 -3.70 -2.35 24.29
C ARG A 112 -3.00 -3.69 24.29
N PRO A 113 -2.33 -4.09 25.38
CA PRO A 113 -1.81 -5.45 25.52
C PRO A 113 -2.94 -6.49 25.37
N ALA A 114 -2.64 -7.59 24.71
CA ALA A 114 -3.50 -8.77 24.68
C ALA A 114 -3.39 -9.54 26.00
N SER A 115 -4.49 -10.18 26.42
CA SER A 115 -4.46 -11.11 27.56
C SER A 115 -3.58 -12.31 27.20
N PRO A 116 -2.75 -12.84 28.12
CA PRO A 116 -2.00 -14.08 27.86
C PRO A 116 -2.88 -15.26 27.41
N ALA A 117 -4.14 -15.30 27.84
CA ALA A 117 -5.11 -16.32 27.44
C ALA A 117 -5.59 -16.20 25.98
N ASP A 118 -5.44 -15.01 25.38
CA ASP A 118 -5.82 -14.74 24.00
C ASP A 118 -4.67 -15.01 23.00
N LEU A 119 -3.46 -15.26 23.52
CA LEU A 119 -2.28 -15.45 22.68
C LEU A 119 -2.22 -16.88 22.13
N PRO A 120 -1.94 -17.06 20.83
CA PRO A 120 -1.68 -18.40 20.30
C PRO A 120 -0.43 -19.01 20.97
N GLN A 121 -0.41 -20.34 21.02
CA GLN A 121 0.70 -21.09 21.59
C GLN A 121 2.03 -20.67 20.93
N GLY A 122 3.02 -20.36 21.75
CA GLY A 122 4.35 -19.92 21.31
C GLY A 122 4.58 -18.41 21.39
N TYR A 123 3.53 -17.60 21.50
CA TYR A 123 3.66 -16.15 21.70
C TYR A 123 3.47 -15.75 23.16
N ARG A 124 4.36 -14.88 23.65
CA ARG A 124 4.32 -14.33 25.02
C ARG A 124 3.83 -12.89 25.06
N VAL A 125 3.93 -12.20 23.94
CA VAL A 125 3.59 -10.78 23.79
C VAL A 125 2.65 -10.64 22.61
N GLY A 126 1.62 -9.83 22.81
CA GLY A 126 0.72 -9.41 21.75
C GLY A 126 -0.09 -8.20 22.14
N PHE A 127 -0.69 -7.57 21.13
CA PHE A 127 -1.44 -6.35 21.23
C PHE A 127 -2.74 -6.47 20.44
N ARG A 128 -3.79 -5.87 20.98
CA ARG A 128 -5.07 -5.69 20.32
C ARG A 128 -5.23 -4.24 19.92
N ALA A 129 -5.85 -4.03 18.76
CA ALA A 129 -6.20 -2.72 18.24
C ALA A 129 -7.38 -2.87 17.27
N THR A 130 -7.94 -1.74 16.86
CA THR A 130 -8.90 -1.66 15.75
C THR A 130 -8.28 -0.78 14.67
N ILE A 131 -7.95 -1.37 13.51
CA ILE A 131 -7.18 -0.69 12.46
C ILE A 131 -7.84 -0.83 11.07
N PRO A 132 -7.64 0.14 10.17
CA PRO A 132 -8.11 0.02 8.80
C PRO A 132 -7.48 -1.18 8.07
N MET A 133 -8.33 -1.99 7.45
CA MET A 133 -7.97 -3.06 6.54
C MET A 133 -8.67 -2.82 5.21
N ILE A 134 -7.92 -2.96 4.11
CA ILE A 134 -8.31 -2.48 2.79
C ILE A 134 -8.38 -3.67 1.83
N ASP A 135 -9.57 -3.93 1.27
CA ASP A 135 -9.78 -4.87 0.18
C ASP A 135 -9.23 -4.25 -1.12
N MET A 136 -7.98 -4.58 -1.47
CA MET A 136 -7.25 -3.85 -2.50
C MET A 136 -7.89 -3.86 -3.90
N PRO A 137 -8.35 -4.99 -4.47
CA PRO A 137 -9.09 -4.98 -5.73
C PRO A 137 -10.29 -4.03 -5.71
N HIS A 138 -11.12 -4.11 -4.66
CA HIS A 138 -12.31 -3.28 -4.52
C HIS A 138 -11.96 -1.80 -4.32
N TYR A 139 -10.95 -1.51 -3.48
CA TYR A 139 -10.48 -0.16 -3.21
C TYR A 139 -9.87 0.52 -4.45
N LEU A 140 -9.16 -0.23 -5.30
CA LEU A 140 -8.63 0.33 -6.55
C LEU A 140 -9.76 0.62 -7.56
N ASP A 141 -10.80 -0.21 -7.61
CA ASP A 141 -12.00 0.11 -8.40
C ASP A 141 -12.69 1.38 -7.87
N TYR A 142 -12.85 1.49 -6.55
CA TYR A 142 -13.42 2.67 -5.90
C TYR A 142 -12.64 3.95 -6.24
N LEU A 143 -11.31 3.93 -6.12
CA LEU A 143 -10.47 5.08 -6.50
C LEU A 143 -10.61 5.42 -8.00
N THR A 144 -10.68 4.40 -8.86
CA THR A 144 -10.86 4.57 -10.30
C THR A 144 -12.20 5.23 -10.63
N GLN A 145 -13.29 4.79 -9.97
CA GLN A 145 -14.61 5.37 -10.13
C GLN A 145 -14.67 6.81 -9.64
N ARG A 146 -14.05 7.12 -8.49
CA ARG A 146 -13.94 8.50 -7.99
C ARG A 146 -13.15 9.41 -8.93
N LEU A 147 -12.07 8.90 -9.51
CA LEU A 147 -11.29 9.64 -10.52
C LEU A 147 -12.12 9.93 -11.78
N ALA A 148 -12.85 8.93 -12.29
CA ALA A 148 -13.73 9.12 -13.43
C ALA A 148 -14.83 10.15 -13.12
N ALA A 149 -15.43 10.10 -11.93
CA ALA A 149 -16.42 11.08 -11.48
C ALA A 149 -15.84 12.51 -11.33
N ALA A 150 -14.54 12.62 -11.01
CA ALA A 150 -13.81 13.88 -11.02
C ALA A 150 -13.38 14.35 -12.43
N GLY A 151 -13.75 13.61 -13.48
CA GLY A 151 -13.43 13.93 -14.88
C GLY A 151 -12.00 13.59 -15.30
N CYS A 152 -11.32 12.71 -14.56
CA CYS A 152 -9.99 12.23 -14.92
C CYS A 152 -10.04 10.95 -15.76
N GLU A 153 -9.11 10.86 -16.72
CA GLU A 153 -8.94 9.69 -17.57
C GLU A 153 -7.70 8.89 -17.12
N ILE A 154 -7.82 7.57 -17.12
CA ILE A 154 -6.70 6.63 -17.00
C ILE A 154 -6.45 6.04 -18.39
N GLU A 155 -5.26 6.26 -18.91
CA GLU A 155 -4.83 5.83 -20.24
C GLU A 155 -3.70 4.80 -20.10
N GLU A 156 -3.84 3.66 -20.79
CA GLU A 156 -2.73 2.72 -20.94
C GLU A 156 -1.72 3.32 -21.92
N HIS A 157 -0.70 3.96 -21.34
CA HIS A 157 0.33 4.73 -22.03
C HIS A 157 1.68 4.48 -21.33
N PRO A 158 2.40 3.41 -21.71
CA PRO A 158 3.74 3.14 -21.17
C PRO A 158 4.72 4.20 -21.66
N VAL A 159 5.32 4.95 -20.73
CA VAL A 159 6.35 5.95 -21.04
C VAL A 159 7.75 5.33 -20.99
N GLN A 160 8.64 5.75 -21.89
CA GLN A 160 10.06 5.37 -21.85
C GLN A 160 10.92 6.38 -21.09
N SER A 161 10.42 7.61 -20.95
CA SER A 161 11.10 8.71 -20.26
C SER A 161 10.11 9.67 -19.62
N LEU A 162 10.56 10.44 -18.63
CA LEU A 162 9.74 11.52 -18.08
C LEU A 162 9.55 12.69 -19.08
N ALA A 163 10.44 12.82 -20.08
CA ALA A 163 10.36 13.86 -21.10
C ALA A 163 9.07 13.74 -21.94
N GLU A 164 8.64 12.52 -22.26
CA GLU A 164 7.37 12.27 -22.96
C GLU A 164 6.16 12.84 -22.19
N ALA A 165 6.15 12.67 -20.86
CA ALA A 165 5.10 13.23 -20.01
C ALA A 165 5.22 14.76 -19.88
N ALA A 166 6.44 15.30 -19.89
CA ALA A 166 6.71 16.74 -19.85
C ALA A 166 6.28 17.46 -21.14
N ASP A 167 6.31 16.78 -22.28
CA ASP A 167 5.80 17.31 -23.54
C ASP A 167 4.26 17.40 -23.53
N ALA A 168 3.59 16.53 -22.76
CA ALA A 168 2.14 16.50 -22.63
C ALA A 168 1.60 17.47 -21.57
N ALA A 169 2.34 17.74 -20.50
CA ALA A 169 1.92 18.63 -19.42
C ALA A 169 3.10 19.33 -18.72
N PRO A 170 2.91 20.57 -18.23
CA PRO A 170 3.95 21.32 -17.52
C PRO A 170 4.29 20.73 -16.14
N ILE A 171 3.47 19.84 -15.60
CA ILE A 171 3.69 19.17 -14.31
C ILE A 171 3.54 17.67 -14.49
N VAL A 172 4.56 16.92 -14.06
CA VAL A 172 4.58 15.46 -14.08
C VAL A 172 4.64 14.95 -12.65
N ILE A 173 3.75 14.04 -12.27
CA ILE A 173 3.83 13.34 -10.99
C ILE A 173 4.32 11.92 -11.26
N ASN A 174 5.53 11.61 -10.81
CA ASN A 174 6.13 10.29 -10.99
C ASN A 174 5.75 9.36 -9.82
N CYS A 175 4.71 8.55 -10.04
CA CYS A 175 4.22 7.49 -9.15
C CYS A 175 4.52 6.08 -9.70
N SER A 176 5.58 5.92 -10.48
CA SER A 176 5.89 4.68 -11.24
C SER A 176 6.36 3.49 -10.39
N GLY A 177 6.49 3.65 -9.07
CA GLY A 177 6.89 2.56 -8.16
C GLY A 177 8.26 1.99 -8.53
N LEU A 178 8.33 0.70 -8.85
CA LEU A 178 9.56 0.04 -9.32
C LEU A 178 10.07 0.60 -10.66
N GLY A 179 9.17 1.13 -11.49
CA GLY A 179 9.52 1.74 -12.78
C GLY A 179 10.46 2.94 -12.64
N ALA A 180 10.50 3.58 -11.46
CA ALA A 180 11.38 4.72 -11.20
C ALA A 180 12.86 4.36 -11.36
N ARG A 181 13.24 3.10 -11.12
CA ARG A 181 14.61 2.62 -11.36
C ARG A 181 15.04 2.85 -12.81
N ALA A 182 14.17 2.54 -13.78
CA ALA A 182 14.45 2.72 -15.19
C ALA A 182 14.22 4.17 -15.64
N LEU A 183 13.11 4.79 -15.21
CA LEU A 183 12.70 6.11 -15.69
C LEU A 183 13.59 7.26 -15.22
N VAL A 184 14.18 7.14 -14.02
CA VAL A 184 15.01 8.21 -13.42
C VAL A 184 16.35 7.72 -12.88
N GLY A 185 16.74 6.48 -13.19
CA GLY A 185 18.02 5.93 -12.77
C GLY A 185 18.17 5.76 -11.25
N ASP A 186 17.06 5.66 -10.50
CA ASP A 186 17.13 5.50 -9.05
C ASP A 186 17.44 4.04 -8.66
N ASP A 187 18.74 3.72 -8.61
CA ASP A 187 19.26 2.41 -8.25
C ASP A 187 18.98 2.00 -6.79
N THR A 188 18.50 2.92 -5.94
CA THR A 188 18.10 2.62 -4.56
C THR A 188 16.70 1.99 -4.49
N VAL A 189 15.95 2.03 -5.58
CA VAL A 189 14.69 1.28 -5.74
C VAL A 189 15.00 -0.17 -6.10
N ARG A 190 14.60 -1.08 -5.21
CA ARG A 190 14.84 -2.53 -5.32
C ARG A 190 13.54 -3.30 -5.13
N PRO A 191 13.33 -4.42 -5.85
CA PRO A 191 12.14 -5.24 -5.66
C PRO A 191 12.25 -6.03 -4.36
N LEU A 192 11.14 -6.10 -3.65
CA LEU A 192 10.97 -6.99 -2.51
C LEU A 192 9.77 -7.90 -2.79
N PHE A 193 10.05 -9.10 -3.26
CA PHE A 193 9.04 -10.08 -3.63
C PHE A 193 8.22 -10.51 -2.41
N GLY A 194 6.91 -10.66 -2.62
CA GLY A 194 5.99 -11.26 -1.67
C GLY A 194 5.02 -12.19 -2.38
N GLN A 195 4.56 -13.19 -1.63
CA GLN A 195 3.54 -14.13 -2.05
C GLN A 195 2.47 -14.23 -0.98
N HIS A 196 1.22 -14.25 -1.41
CA HIS A 196 0.06 -14.56 -0.57
C HIS A 196 -0.72 -15.71 -1.17
N VAL A 197 -1.48 -16.39 -0.32
CA VAL A 197 -2.47 -17.39 -0.71
C VAL A 197 -3.83 -16.85 -0.30
N VAL A 198 -4.78 -16.83 -1.23
CA VAL A 198 -6.13 -16.34 -0.99
C VAL A 198 -7.04 -17.54 -0.76
N LEU A 199 -7.74 -17.56 0.35
CA LEU A 199 -8.68 -18.62 0.72
C LEU A 199 -10.11 -18.08 0.80
N ALA A 200 -11.11 -18.95 0.65
CA ALA A 200 -12.49 -18.61 1.01
C ALA A 200 -12.57 -18.25 2.50
N ASN A 201 -13.36 -17.22 2.85
CA ASN A 201 -13.47 -16.81 4.25
C ASN A 201 -14.46 -17.69 5.04
N PRO A 202 -14.02 -18.47 6.05
CA PRO A 202 -14.89 -19.29 6.88
C PRO A 202 -15.61 -18.49 7.99
N GLY A 203 -15.80 -17.18 7.82
CA GLY A 203 -16.42 -16.30 8.81
C GLY A 203 -15.44 -15.62 9.78
N LEU A 204 -14.17 -15.51 9.41
CA LEU A 204 -13.18 -14.70 10.13
C LEU A 204 -13.52 -13.22 10.02
N ARG A 205 -13.29 -12.48 11.11
CA ARG A 205 -13.46 -11.01 11.18
C ARG A 205 -12.25 -10.30 11.78
N GLN A 206 -11.47 -11.00 12.60
CA GLN A 206 -10.26 -10.47 13.22
C GLN A 206 -9.06 -10.75 12.31
N LEU A 207 -8.24 -9.75 12.05
CA LEU A 207 -6.96 -9.94 11.36
C LEU A 207 -5.86 -10.38 12.34
N PHE A 208 -4.85 -11.04 11.81
CA PHE A 208 -3.68 -11.49 12.58
C PHE A 208 -2.39 -11.06 11.90
N LEU A 209 -1.44 -10.59 12.70
CA LEU A 209 -0.12 -10.17 12.24
C LEU A 209 0.96 -10.62 13.21
N GLU A 210 1.89 -11.42 12.73
CA GLU A 210 3.15 -11.68 13.44
C GLU A 210 4.16 -10.55 13.17
N ILE A 211 4.76 -10.06 14.25
CA ILE A 211 5.83 -9.07 14.27
C ILE A 211 7.13 -9.81 14.52
N THR A 212 7.96 -9.89 13.49
CA THR A 212 9.24 -10.59 13.53
C THR A 212 10.23 -9.96 12.53
N PRO A 213 11.54 -9.99 12.80
CA PRO A 213 12.56 -9.62 11.82
C PRO A 213 12.78 -10.71 10.74
N ASN A 214 12.17 -11.88 10.89
CA ASN A 214 12.31 -12.98 9.94
C ASN A 214 11.73 -12.61 8.56
N PRO A 215 12.34 -13.11 7.47
CA PRO A 215 11.83 -12.88 6.11
C PRO A 215 10.48 -13.58 5.87
N GLU A 216 10.10 -14.53 6.71
CA GLU A 216 8.82 -15.21 6.71
C GLU A 216 8.11 -14.98 8.06
N TRP A 217 6.84 -14.58 7.99
CA TRP A 217 5.99 -14.34 9.17
C TRP A 217 4.56 -14.81 8.91
N ILE A 218 3.73 -14.92 9.94
CA ILE A 218 2.33 -15.32 9.80
C ILE A 218 1.43 -14.08 9.74
N CYS A 219 0.58 -13.98 8.72
CA CYS A 219 -0.49 -13.00 8.71
C CYS A 219 -1.72 -13.50 7.96
N TYR A 220 -2.90 -13.04 8.36
CA TYR A 220 -4.12 -13.22 7.57
C TYR A 220 -5.07 -12.04 7.71
N PHE A 221 -5.67 -11.65 6.58
CA PHE A 221 -6.51 -10.47 6.44
C PHE A 221 -7.89 -10.87 5.90
N PRO A 222 -8.92 -10.97 6.77
CA PRO A 222 -10.24 -11.45 6.36
C PRO A 222 -11.14 -10.37 5.76
N HIS A 223 -11.42 -10.48 4.47
CA HIS A 223 -12.46 -9.73 3.75
C HIS A 223 -13.77 -10.53 3.72
N PRO A 224 -14.93 -9.93 3.38
CA PRO A 224 -16.24 -10.60 3.48
C PRO A 224 -16.30 -12.00 2.84
N HIS A 225 -15.66 -12.18 1.68
CA HIS A 225 -15.69 -13.44 0.93
C HIS A 225 -14.36 -14.20 0.89
N ARG A 226 -13.25 -13.56 1.25
CA ARG A 226 -11.91 -14.15 1.13
C ARG A 226 -10.96 -13.74 2.23
N VAL A 227 -9.96 -14.56 2.51
CA VAL A 227 -8.89 -14.29 3.47
C VAL A 227 -7.58 -14.28 2.72
N VAL A 228 -6.84 -13.17 2.82
CA VAL A 228 -5.48 -13.08 2.25
C VAL A 228 -4.50 -13.57 3.31
N CYS A 229 -3.86 -14.70 3.06
CA CYS A 229 -2.86 -15.32 3.95
C CYS A 229 -1.44 -15.06 3.45
N GLY A 230 -0.55 -14.71 4.37
CA GLY A 230 0.87 -14.45 4.12
C GLY A 230 1.75 -14.88 5.30
N GLY A 231 3.02 -14.50 5.35
CA GLY A 231 3.77 -13.61 4.49
C GLY A 231 5.23 -14.02 4.33
N ILE A 232 5.82 -13.48 3.27
CA ILE A 232 7.21 -13.65 2.90
C ILE A 232 7.74 -12.38 2.23
N SER A 233 9.04 -12.16 2.40
CA SER A 233 9.83 -11.12 1.77
C SER A 233 11.12 -11.70 1.22
N ILE A 234 11.32 -11.64 -0.09
CA ILE A 234 12.56 -12.06 -0.76
C ILE A 234 13.16 -10.83 -1.46
N PRO A 235 14.27 -10.27 -0.94
CA PRO A 235 14.94 -9.12 -1.57
C PRO A 235 15.51 -9.47 -2.95
N ASP A 236 15.56 -8.48 -3.84
CA ASP A 236 16.23 -8.52 -5.15
C ASP A 236 15.72 -9.61 -6.12
N ARG A 237 14.53 -10.15 -5.87
CA ARG A 237 13.83 -11.01 -6.82
C ARG A 237 13.01 -10.18 -7.82
N TRP A 238 13.23 -10.41 -9.11
CA TRP A 238 12.68 -9.59 -10.21
C TRP A 238 11.51 -10.23 -10.96
N ASP A 239 11.23 -11.50 -10.73
CA ASP A 239 10.09 -12.20 -11.31
C ASP A 239 8.94 -12.34 -10.30
N THR A 240 7.73 -12.53 -10.82
CA THR A 240 6.51 -12.72 -10.03
C THR A 240 6.06 -14.18 -10.00
N THR A 241 6.93 -15.15 -10.33
CA THR A 241 6.54 -16.56 -10.37
C THR A 241 6.22 -17.06 -8.96
N ALA A 242 5.05 -17.63 -8.74
CA ALA A 242 4.74 -18.23 -7.45
C ALA A 242 5.58 -19.50 -7.22
N GLU A 243 5.99 -19.73 -5.98
CA GLU A 243 6.63 -21.00 -5.59
C GLU A 243 5.64 -21.87 -4.80
N PRO A 244 5.42 -23.14 -5.21
CA PRO A 244 4.56 -24.07 -4.49
C PRO A 244 5.00 -24.28 -3.03
N ASP A 245 6.30 -24.44 -2.78
CA ASP A 245 6.82 -24.65 -1.43
C ASP A 245 6.54 -23.46 -0.49
N ILE A 246 6.55 -22.23 -1.02
CA ILE A 246 6.16 -21.03 -0.25
C ILE A 246 4.66 -21.08 0.06
N THR A 247 3.83 -21.49 -0.90
CA THR A 247 2.37 -21.65 -0.73
C THR A 247 2.07 -22.61 0.42
N ASP A 248 2.70 -23.78 0.42
CA ASP A 248 2.50 -24.81 1.45
C ASP A 248 2.93 -24.32 2.84
N ARG A 249 4.06 -23.60 2.94
CA ARG A 249 4.51 -23.00 4.20
C ARG A 249 3.58 -21.91 4.70
N ILE A 250 3.01 -21.07 3.82
CA ILE A 250 2.02 -20.05 4.21
C ILE A 250 0.76 -20.72 4.78
N LEU A 251 0.23 -21.72 4.06
CA LEU A 251 -0.96 -22.46 4.47
C LEU A 251 -0.74 -23.18 5.81
N ALA A 252 0.36 -23.92 5.95
CA ALA A 252 0.68 -24.63 7.18
C ALA A 252 0.76 -23.69 8.39
N ARG A 253 1.44 -22.54 8.24
CA ARG A 253 1.58 -21.54 9.31
C ARG A 253 0.26 -20.88 9.67
N CYS A 254 -0.55 -20.48 8.69
CA CYS A 254 -1.84 -19.83 8.94
C CYS A 254 -2.84 -20.80 9.58
N ARG A 255 -2.95 -22.04 9.08
CA ARG A 255 -3.85 -23.08 9.61
C ARG A 255 -3.50 -23.51 11.03
N ARG A 256 -2.21 -23.43 11.40
CA ARG A 256 -1.76 -23.68 12.79
C ARG A 256 -2.29 -22.62 13.76
N ILE A 257 -2.40 -21.36 13.33
CA ILE A 257 -2.88 -20.25 14.18
C ILE A 257 -4.40 -20.16 14.16
N GLU A 258 -5.03 -20.39 13.01
CA GLU A 258 -6.47 -20.32 12.82
C GLU A 258 -6.97 -21.63 12.19
N PRO A 259 -7.38 -22.61 13.02
CA PRO A 259 -7.81 -23.93 12.56
C PRO A 259 -9.01 -23.91 11.60
N ARG A 260 -9.85 -22.86 11.62
CA ARG A 260 -10.96 -22.72 10.66
C ARG A 260 -10.49 -22.59 9.21
N LEU A 261 -9.23 -22.21 8.97
CA LEU A 261 -8.63 -22.17 7.64
C LEU A 261 -8.22 -23.57 7.11
N ALA A 262 -8.30 -24.63 7.92
CA ALA A 262 -7.94 -25.98 7.50
C ALA A 262 -8.83 -26.46 6.34
N GLU A 263 -10.13 -26.25 6.47
CA GLU A 263 -11.16 -26.65 5.50
C GLU A 263 -11.48 -25.56 4.47
N ALA A 264 -10.84 -24.40 4.56
CA ALA A 264 -11.08 -23.30 3.62
C ALA A 264 -10.47 -23.63 2.25
N GLU A 265 -11.27 -23.45 1.19
CA GLU A 265 -10.86 -23.60 -0.20
C GLU A 265 -9.78 -22.58 -0.56
N VAL A 266 -8.74 -23.01 -1.27
CA VAL A 266 -7.74 -22.13 -1.87
C VAL A 266 -8.29 -21.57 -3.17
N ILE A 267 -8.47 -20.25 -3.24
CA ILE A 267 -9.01 -19.55 -4.40
C ILE A 267 -7.90 -19.28 -5.42
N GLU A 268 -6.78 -18.71 -4.97
CA GLU A 268 -5.67 -18.33 -5.83
C GLU A 268 -4.37 -18.10 -5.04
N THR A 269 -3.25 -18.09 -5.76
CA THR A 269 -1.96 -17.62 -5.25
C THR A 269 -1.60 -16.32 -5.96
N ILE A 270 -1.31 -15.28 -5.19
CA ILE A 270 -0.96 -13.95 -5.72
C ILE A 270 0.45 -13.56 -5.30
N THR A 271 1.16 -12.89 -6.21
CA THR A 271 2.56 -12.46 -6.00
C THR A 271 2.72 -11.01 -6.40
N GLY A 272 3.70 -10.33 -5.82
CA GLY A 272 3.98 -8.94 -6.14
C GLY A 272 5.37 -8.50 -5.73
N LEU A 273 5.87 -7.47 -6.42
CA LEU A 273 7.17 -6.88 -6.15
C LEU A 273 6.98 -5.50 -5.50
N ARG A 274 7.20 -5.43 -4.18
CA ARG A 274 7.09 -4.16 -3.45
C ARG A 274 8.24 -3.24 -3.88
N PRO A 275 7.99 -1.95 -4.18
CA PRO A 275 9.02 -1.00 -4.57
C PRO A 275 9.79 -0.49 -3.34
N ASP A 276 10.67 -1.32 -2.79
CA ASP A 276 11.43 -0.94 -1.59
C ASP A 276 12.53 0.07 -1.93
N ARG A 277 12.73 1.01 -1.01
CA ARG A 277 13.71 2.10 -1.09
C ARG A 277 14.05 2.53 0.35
N PRO A 278 15.28 2.95 0.67
CA PRO A 278 15.63 3.37 2.04
C PRO A 278 14.66 4.40 2.64
N SER A 279 14.19 5.35 1.83
CA SER A 279 13.11 6.28 2.16
C SER A 279 12.19 6.50 0.96
N VAL A 280 10.92 6.86 1.21
CA VAL A 280 10.02 7.33 0.15
C VAL A 280 10.63 8.56 -0.52
N ARG A 281 10.75 8.56 -1.84
CA ARG A 281 11.15 9.75 -2.59
C ARG A 281 9.91 10.58 -2.87
N ARG A 282 9.79 11.69 -2.14
CA ARG A 282 8.72 12.68 -2.27
C ARG A 282 9.35 14.07 -2.34
N GLU A 283 9.61 14.55 -3.54
CA GLU A 283 10.28 15.84 -3.78
C GLU A 283 9.99 16.32 -5.20
N ALA A 284 10.26 17.60 -5.45
CA ALA A 284 10.10 18.20 -6.76
C ALA A 284 11.47 18.50 -7.39
N GLU A 285 11.60 18.25 -8.68
CA GLU A 285 12.80 18.57 -9.47
C GLU A 285 12.43 19.23 -10.82
N PRO A 286 13.30 20.09 -11.38
CA PRO A 286 13.12 20.59 -12.73
C PRO A 286 13.19 19.46 -13.77
N LEU A 287 12.31 19.50 -14.78
CA LEU A 287 12.29 18.55 -15.90
C LEU A 287 12.18 19.33 -17.21
N GLY A 288 13.32 19.89 -17.65
CA GLY A 288 13.34 20.79 -18.80
C GLY A 288 12.50 22.04 -18.56
N ARG A 289 11.41 22.20 -19.33
CA ARG A 289 10.41 23.28 -19.13
C ARG A 289 9.27 22.89 -18.19
N ALA A 290 9.16 21.60 -17.87
CA ALA A 290 8.20 21.08 -16.93
C ALA A 290 8.82 20.93 -15.53
N ARG A 291 7.98 20.54 -14.58
CA ARG A 291 8.38 20.18 -13.23
C ARG A 291 7.97 18.75 -12.95
N CYS A 292 8.87 17.96 -12.39
CA CYS A 292 8.56 16.61 -11.92
C CYS A 292 8.39 16.60 -10.41
N ILE A 293 7.38 15.91 -9.90
CA ILE A 293 7.23 15.60 -8.47
C ILE A 293 7.25 14.08 -8.32
N HIS A 294 8.25 13.57 -7.62
CA HIS A 294 8.34 12.15 -7.31
C HIS A 294 7.41 11.79 -6.15
N ASN A 295 6.81 10.61 -6.24
CA ASN A 295 6.09 9.96 -5.15
C ASN A 295 6.18 8.43 -5.35
N TYR A 296 7.33 7.84 -5.01
CA TYR A 296 7.59 6.41 -5.15
C TYR A 296 8.52 5.88 -4.03
N GLY A 297 8.78 4.57 -4.02
CA GLY A 297 9.70 3.94 -3.06
C GLY A 297 9.05 3.61 -1.71
N HIS A 298 7.76 3.25 -1.72
CA HIS A 298 6.98 3.03 -0.51
C HIS A 298 7.17 1.65 0.14
N GLY A 299 7.89 0.73 -0.50
CA GLY A 299 8.07 -0.64 -0.03
C GLY A 299 6.71 -1.30 0.28
N GLY A 300 6.63 -1.97 1.43
CA GLY A 300 5.38 -2.58 1.92
C GLY A 300 4.36 -1.60 2.50
N ASN A 301 4.64 -0.29 2.55
CA ASN A 301 3.81 0.70 3.24
C ASN A 301 3.06 1.65 2.28
N GLY A 302 2.99 1.32 0.98
CA GLY A 302 2.34 2.17 -0.03
C GLY A 302 0.91 2.55 0.32
N VAL A 303 0.10 1.61 0.81
CA VAL A 303 -1.29 1.87 1.21
C VAL A 303 -1.33 2.74 2.48
N THR A 304 -0.57 2.38 3.52
CA THR A 304 -0.46 3.15 4.77
C THR A 304 -0.12 4.62 4.54
N LEU A 305 0.74 4.92 3.56
CA LEU A 305 1.26 6.26 3.33
C LEU A 305 0.53 7.03 2.21
N SER A 306 -0.38 6.37 1.48
CA SER A 306 -0.96 6.84 0.21
C SER A 306 -1.54 8.26 0.29
N TRP A 307 -2.53 8.49 1.16
CA TRP A 307 -3.20 9.77 1.31
C TRP A 307 -2.30 10.87 1.86
N GLY A 308 -1.42 10.52 2.81
CA GLY A 308 -0.44 11.43 3.39
C GLY A 308 0.56 11.96 2.35
N CYS A 309 1.11 11.06 1.55
CA CYS A 309 1.99 11.42 0.44
C CYS A 309 1.24 12.21 -0.64
N ALA A 310 0.02 11.81 -0.99
CA ALA A 310 -0.80 12.52 -1.97
C ALA A 310 -1.13 13.96 -1.55
N ARG A 311 -1.42 14.20 -0.26
CA ARG A 311 -1.60 15.55 0.29
C ARG A 311 -0.37 16.42 0.06
N ASP A 312 0.83 15.87 0.29
CA ASP A 312 2.06 16.62 0.08
C ASP A 312 2.39 16.81 -1.41
N VAL A 313 1.97 15.90 -2.30
CA VAL A 313 2.01 16.12 -3.76
C VAL A 313 1.18 17.35 -4.13
N VAL A 314 -0.06 17.47 -3.64
CA VAL A 314 -0.91 18.66 -3.90
C VAL A 314 -0.24 19.94 -3.41
N ARG A 315 0.38 19.90 -2.21
CA ARG A 315 1.14 21.05 -1.68
C ARG A 315 2.30 21.43 -2.58
N LEU A 316 3.10 20.45 -3.03
CA LEU A 316 4.25 20.72 -3.90
C LEU A 316 3.85 21.32 -5.25
N VAL A 317 2.73 20.87 -5.82
CA VAL A 317 2.14 21.47 -7.03
C VAL A 317 1.68 22.91 -6.79
N SER A 318 1.13 23.20 -5.61
CA SER A 318 0.51 24.50 -5.30
C SER A 318 1.50 25.60 -4.89
N LEU A 319 2.78 25.28 -4.65
CA LEU A 319 3.81 26.27 -4.31
C LEU A 319 4.10 27.28 -5.43
N ASP A 320 3.65 27.00 -6.65
CA ASP A 320 3.86 27.85 -7.84
C ASP A 320 2.60 28.64 -8.24
N ARG A 321 1.58 28.70 -7.38
CA ARG A 321 0.41 29.60 -7.55
C ARG A 321 0.61 30.94 -6.88
#